data_AF-Q5DBT2-F1
#
_entry.id   AF-Q5DBT2-F1
#
_cell.length_a   1.000
_cell.length_b   1.000
_cell.length_c   1.000
_cell.angle_alpha   90.00
_cell.angle_beta   90.00
_cell.angle_gamma   90.00
#
_symmetry.space_group_name_H-M   'P 1'
#
loop_
_entity.id
_entity.type
_entity.pdbx_description
1 polymer ?
#
loop_
_entity_poly.entity_id
_entity_poly.type
_entity_poly.pdbx_seq_one_letter_code
_entity_poly.pdbx_strand_id
1 'polypeptide(L)'
;MPRLRPYLTEAQEDDLRQIAQAICAPGKGILAADESTATMGKRLQQIGVENNEENRRLYRQLLFSADHKLAQNISGVILFEETLHQKSDDGKTLPTLLAERHIIPGIKVDKGVVPLAGTDNETTTQVSMILHHVALSIENLDAASLNGAVS
;
A
#
# COMPACT_ATOMS: atom_id res chain seq x y z
N MET A 1 19.41 -35.96 -6.88
CA MET A 1 18.84 -34.61 -7.12
C MET A 1 18.34 -34.06 -5.81
N PRO A 2 18.60 -32.79 -5.46
CA PRO A 2 18.00 -32.17 -4.29
C PRO A 2 16.48 -32.14 -4.47
N ARG A 3 15.72 -32.63 -3.48
CA ARG A 3 14.27 -32.41 -3.43
C ARG A 3 14.02 -31.00 -2.89
N LEU A 4 13.67 -30.08 -3.77
CA LEU A 4 13.11 -28.79 -3.37
C LEU A 4 11.71 -29.06 -2.80
N ARG A 5 11.46 -28.65 -1.56
CA ARG A 5 10.10 -28.65 -1.01
C ARG A 5 9.39 -27.40 -1.53
N PRO A 6 8.16 -27.51 -2.04
CA PRO A 6 7.38 -26.34 -2.38
C PRO A 6 7.06 -25.55 -1.10
N TYR A 7 7.30 -24.23 -1.13
CA TYR A 7 7.01 -23.32 -0.02
C TYR A 7 5.57 -22.80 -0.06
N LEU A 8 4.93 -22.83 -1.23
CA LEU A 8 3.56 -22.38 -1.48
C LEU A 8 2.75 -23.54 -2.05
N THR A 9 1.44 -23.53 -1.81
CA THR A 9 0.49 -24.38 -2.53
C THR A 9 0.24 -23.81 -3.94
N GLU A 10 -0.24 -24.65 -4.86
CA GLU A 10 -0.62 -24.20 -6.21
C GLU A 10 -1.65 -23.06 -6.18
N ALA A 11 -2.64 -23.14 -5.27
CA ALA A 11 -3.60 -22.06 -5.06
C ALA A 11 -2.94 -20.75 -4.62
N GLN A 12 -1.97 -20.79 -3.70
CA GLN A 12 -1.24 -19.60 -3.27
C GLN A 12 -0.40 -18.99 -4.41
N GLU A 13 0.21 -19.84 -5.25
CA GLU A 13 0.94 -19.36 -6.42
C GLU A 13 0.02 -18.71 -7.45
N ASP A 14 -1.15 -19.30 -7.69
CA ASP A 14 -2.16 -18.76 -8.60
C ASP A 14 -2.73 -17.43 -8.10
N ASP A 15 -3.02 -17.31 -6.80
CA ASP A 15 -3.50 -16.07 -6.17
C ASP A 15 -2.48 -14.94 -6.35
N LEU A 16 -1.21 -15.19 -5.99
CA LEU A 16 -0.13 -14.20 -6.15
C LEU A 16 0.08 -13.81 -7.62
N ARG A 17 -0.02 -14.78 -8.54
CA ARG A 17 0.12 -14.53 -9.98
C ARG A 17 -1.00 -13.65 -10.51
N GLN A 18 -2.25 -13.90 -10.11
CA GLN A 18 -3.41 -13.10 -10.50
C GLN A 18 -3.28 -11.65 -10.02
N ILE A 19 -2.88 -11.44 -8.75
CA ILE A 19 -2.65 -10.10 -8.19
C ILE A 19 -1.55 -9.38 -8.97
N ALA A 20 -0.41 -10.05 -9.22
CA ALA A 20 0.69 -9.46 -9.97
C ALA A 20 0.28 -9.07 -11.40
N GLN A 21 -0.52 -9.90 -12.08
CA GLN A 21 -1.05 -9.59 -13.41
C GLN A 21 -2.00 -8.39 -13.38
N ALA A 22 -2.87 -8.28 -12.37
CA ALA A 22 -3.79 -7.17 -12.21
C ALA A 22 -3.06 -5.84 -11.95
N ILE A 23 -1.99 -5.86 -11.13
CA ILE A 23 -1.12 -4.70 -10.91
C ILE A 23 -0.41 -4.30 -12.21
N CYS A 24 0.06 -5.26 -13.00
CA CYS A 24 0.81 -5.02 -14.24
C CYS A 24 -0.07 -4.91 -15.50
N ALA A 25 -1.37 -4.58 -15.35
CA ALA A 25 -2.28 -4.45 -16.49
C ALA A 25 -1.76 -3.39 -17.50
N PRO A 26 -1.83 -3.66 -18.83
CA PRO A 26 -1.34 -2.73 -19.85
C PRO A 26 -1.96 -1.33 -19.72
N GLY A 27 -1.12 -0.30 -19.77
CA GLY A 27 -1.56 1.09 -19.63
C GLY A 27 -1.85 1.55 -18.20
N LYS A 28 -1.68 0.68 -17.20
CA LYS A 28 -1.78 1.04 -15.78
C LYS A 28 -0.43 1.06 -15.09
N GLY A 29 -0.34 1.84 -14.01
CA GLY A 29 0.83 1.95 -13.14
C GLY A 29 0.47 1.94 -11.65
N ILE A 30 1.49 2.19 -10.83
CA ILE A 30 1.37 2.22 -9.37
C ILE A 30 1.55 3.66 -8.88
N LEU A 31 0.65 4.10 -8.01
CA LEU A 31 0.83 5.34 -7.25
C LEU A 31 1.53 5.01 -5.91
N ALA A 32 2.78 5.44 -5.75
CA ALA A 32 3.50 5.33 -4.48
C ALA A 32 3.04 6.45 -3.54
N ALA A 33 2.17 6.11 -2.58
CA ALA A 33 1.63 7.00 -1.56
C ALA A 33 2.03 6.52 -0.15
N ASP A 34 3.23 5.97 -0.03
CA ASP A 34 3.77 5.29 1.15
C ASP A 34 4.79 6.14 1.91
N GLU A 35 4.80 7.45 1.67
CA GLU A 35 5.69 8.36 2.38
C GLU A 35 5.40 8.31 3.90
N SER A 36 6.46 8.08 4.69
CA SER A 36 6.39 8.10 6.14
C SER A 36 6.01 9.49 6.65
N THR A 37 5.62 9.59 7.92
CA THR A 37 5.29 10.86 8.58
C THR A 37 6.38 11.93 8.42
N ALA A 38 7.65 11.53 8.47
CA ALA A 38 8.78 12.44 8.28
C ALA A 38 8.91 12.93 6.82
N THR A 39 8.76 12.02 5.85
CA THR A 39 8.83 12.36 4.43
C THR A 39 7.64 13.23 4.01
N MET A 40 6.43 12.89 4.45
CA MET A 40 5.24 13.73 4.26
C MET A 40 5.39 15.10 4.90
N GLY A 41 6.01 15.18 6.08
CA GLY A 41 6.30 16.46 6.72
C GLY A 41 7.13 17.41 5.85
N LYS A 42 8.18 16.89 5.20
CA LYS A 42 8.98 17.68 4.25
C LYS A 42 8.15 18.16 3.06
N ARG A 43 7.26 17.29 2.53
CA ARG A 43 6.38 17.62 1.40
C ARG A 43 5.35 18.69 1.75
N LEU A 44 4.72 18.59 2.92
CA LEU A 44 3.76 19.58 3.42
C LEU A 44 4.42 20.92 3.75
N GLN A 45 5.63 20.90 4.32
CA GLN A 45 6.39 22.11 4.63
C GLN A 45 6.70 22.94 3.38
N GLN A 46 6.99 22.30 2.24
CA GLN A 46 7.26 22.98 0.97
C GLN A 46 6.08 23.85 0.49
N ILE A 47 4.86 23.53 0.92
CA ILE A 47 3.64 24.28 0.59
C ILE A 47 3.07 25.06 1.79
N GLY A 48 3.83 25.18 2.87
CA GLY A 48 3.41 25.94 4.07
C GLY A 48 2.29 25.29 4.89
N VAL A 49 2.09 23.97 4.76
CA VAL A 49 1.07 23.21 5.49
C VAL A 49 1.71 22.51 6.69
N GLU A 50 1.02 22.55 7.84
CA GLU A 50 1.47 21.87 9.06
C GLU A 50 1.46 20.34 8.91
N ASN A 51 2.49 19.67 9.44
CA ASN A 51 2.56 18.21 9.47
C ASN A 51 1.77 17.60 10.66
N ASN A 52 0.45 17.65 10.58
CA ASN A 52 -0.44 16.93 11.50
C ASN A 52 -1.15 15.75 10.79
N GLU A 53 -1.75 14.84 11.56
CA GLU A 53 -2.41 13.64 11.03
C GLU A 53 -3.52 13.98 10.04
N GLU A 54 -4.35 14.98 10.36
CA GLU A 54 -5.47 15.39 9.52
C GLU A 54 -5.02 15.90 8.15
N ASN A 55 -3.97 16.71 8.10
CA ASN A 55 -3.42 17.20 6.83
C ASN A 55 -2.83 16.07 5.98
N ARG A 56 -2.21 15.06 6.61
CA ARG A 56 -1.73 13.86 5.90
C ARG A 56 -2.89 13.03 5.37
N ARG A 57 -3.95 12.85 6.16
CA ARG A 57 -5.20 12.17 5.77
C ARG A 57 -5.86 12.88 4.59
N LEU A 58 -6.06 14.20 4.68
CA LEU A 58 -6.64 15.03 3.63
C LEU A 58 -5.83 14.95 2.33
N TYR A 59 -4.50 14.99 2.42
CA TYR A 59 -3.63 14.81 1.25
C TYR A 59 -3.84 13.44 0.59
N ARG A 60 -3.94 12.36 1.36
CA ARG A 60 -4.20 11.02 0.80
C ARG A 60 -5.62 10.90 0.24
N GLN A 61 -6.62 11.40 0.92
CA GLN A 61 -7.98 11.43 0.40
C GLN A 61 -8.04 12.23 -0.90
N LEU A 62 -7.36 13.37 -1.02
CA LEU A 62 -7.28 14.15 -2.25
C LEU A 62 -6.79 13.29 -3.42
N LEU A 63 -5.70 12.52 -3.22
CA LEU A 63 -5.16 11.63 -4.25
C LEU A 63 -6.14 10.52 -4.63
N PHE A 64 -6.80 9.90 -3.65
CA PHE A 64 -7.65 8.72 -3.87
C PHE A 64 -9.07 9.07 -4.33
N SER A 65 -9.51 10.30 -4.08
CA SER A 65 -10.80 10.84 -4.50
C SER A 65 -10.77 11.52 -5.87
N ALA A 66 -9.61 11.57 -6.53
CA ALA A 66 -9.48 12.04 -7.90
C ALA A 66 -10.48 11.36 -8.84
N ASP A 67 -10.76 11.98 -10.00
CA ASP A 67 -11.81 11.50 -10.89
C ASP A 67 -11.55 10.07 -11.42
N HIS A 68 -12.55 9.52 -12.13
CA HIS A 68 -12.52 8.17 -12.68
C HIS A 68 -11.30 7.84 -13.56
N LYS A 69 -10.58 8.83 -14.10
CA LYS A 69 -9.33 8.61 -14.84
C LYS A 69 -8.23 8.03 -13.97
N LEU A 70 -8.30 8.20 -12.64
CA LEU A 70 -7.36 7.55 -11.72
C LEU A 70 -7.37 6.02 -11.93
N ALA A 71 -8.54 5.39 -11.85
CA ALA A 71 -8.67 3.93 -11.99
C ALA A 71 -8.36 3.41 -13.40
N GLN A 72 -8.41 4.28 -14.42
CA GLN A 72 -8.02 3.94 -15.79
C GLN A 72 -6.51 3.79 -15.94
N ASN A 73 -5.73 4.55 -15.17
CA ASN A 73 -4.28 4.64 -15.30
C ASN A 73 -3.51 4.04 -14.11
N ILE A 74 -4.18 3.81 -12.98
CA ILE A 74 -3.58 3.28 -11.75
C ILE A 74 -4.28 1.97 -11.40
N SER A 75 -3.49 0.90 -11.27
CA SER A 75 -3.94 -0.43 -10.88
C SER A 75 -3.69 -0.70 -9.39
N GLY A 76 -2.72 -0.02 -8.78
CA GLY A 76 -2.40 -0.20 -7.37
C GLY A 76 -1.83 1.05 -6.72
N VAL A 77 -1.99 1.12 -5.40
CA VAL A 77 -1.49 2.23 -4.58
C VAL A 77 -0.74 1.65 -3.39
N ILE A 78 0.49 2.09 -3.15
CA ILE A 78 1.25 1.68 -1.95
C ILE A 78 0.96 2.67 -0.83
N LEU A 79 0.56 2.18 0.33
CA LEU A 79 0.18 2.96 1.50
C LEU A 79 1.24 2.90 2.59
N PHE A 80 1.21 3.88 3.49
CA PHE A 80 1.91 3.84 4.77
C PHE A 80 0.97 3.33 5.86
N GLU A 81 1.51 2.73 6.93
CA GLU A 81 0.72 2.10 8.01
C GLU A 81 -0.34 3.04 8.62
N GLU A 82 0.00 4.31 8.83
CA GLU A 82 -0.96 5.34 9.31
C GLU A 82 -2.19 5.45 8.39
N THR A 83 -2.01 5.31 7.08
CA THR A 83 -3.06 5.48 6.06
C THR A 83 -4.03 4.29 6.01
N LEU A 84 -3.64 3.10 6.50
CA LEU A 84 -4.51 1.91 6.47
C LEU A 84 -5.77 2.10 7.31
N HIS A 85 -5.68 2.85 8.41
CA HIS A 85 -6.76 3.04 9.37
C HIS A 85 -7.45 4.40 9.24
N GLN A 86 -6.89 5.29 8.42
CA GLN A 86 -7.48 6.58 8.10
C GLN A 86 -8.78 6.41 7.31
N LYS A 87 -9.72 7.33 7.55
CA LYS A 87 -11.03 7.36 6.91
C LYS A 87 -11.14 8.57 5.99
N SER A 88 -11.88 8.41 4.90
CA SER A 88 -12.36 9.53 4.10
C SER A 88 -13.43 10.32 4.86
N ASP A 89 -13.78 11.49 4.34
CA ASP A 89 -14.88 12.31 4.89
C ASP A 89 -16.23 11.56 4.85
N ASP A 90 -16.39 10.61 3.93
CA ASP A 90 -17.55 9.71 3.84
C ASP A 90 -17.53 8.54 4.85
N GLY A 91 -16.52 8.51 5.73
CA GLY A 91 -16.40 7.51 6.81
C GLY A 91 -15.84 6.15 6.39
N LYS A 92 -15.56 5.92 5.09
CA LYS A 92 -14.92 4.71 4.59
C LYS A 92 -13.42 4.74 4.85
N THR A 93 -12.77 3.60 5.07
CA THR A 93 -11.31 3.58 5.16
C THR A 93 -10.71 3.90 3.79
N LEU A 94 -9.52 4.51 3.77
CA LEU A 94 -8.84 4.84 2.51
C LEU A 94 -8.52 3.60 1.64
N PRO A 95 -8.15 2.42 2.20
CA PRO A 95 -8.05 1.19 1.42
C PRO A 95 -9.37 0.76 0.78
N THR A 96 -10.50 0.83 1.51
CA THR A 96 -11.81 0.48 0.96
C THR A 96 -12.20 1.43 -0.19
N LEU A 97 -11.92 2.73 -0.06
CA LEU A 97 -12.13 3.71 -1.13
C LEU A 97 -11.39 3.34 -2.42
N LEU A 98 -10.16 2.80 -2.31
CA LEU A 98 -9.37 2.36 -3.46
C LEU A 98 -9.93 1.06 -4.07
N ALA A 99 -10.26 0.08 -3.22
CA ALA A 99 -10.81 -1.20 -3.65
C ALA A 99 -12.14 -1.04 -4.41
N GLU A 100 -13.05 -0.17 -3.92
CA GLU A 100 -14.31 0.18 -4.61
C GLU A 100 -14.10 0.79 -6.00
N ARG A 101 -12.91 1.33 -6.26
CA ARG A 101 -12.51 1.92 -7.55
C ARG A 101 -11.70 0.94 -8.40
N HIS A 102 -11.62 -0.33 -8.01
CA HIS A 102 -10.79 -1.35 -8.64
C HIS A 102 -9.29 -1.01 -8.66
N ILE A 103 -8.82 -0.35 -7.60
CA ILE A 103 -7.40 -0.06 -7.36
C ILE A 103 -6.93 -0.90 -6.19
N ILE A 104 -5.88 -1.71 -6.40
CA ILE A 104 -5.37 -2.66 -5.42
C ILE A 104 -4.59 -1.90 -4.33
N PRO A 105 -5.02 -1.95 -3.06
CA PRO A 105 -4.26 -1.36 -1.96
C PRO A 105 -3.05 -2.23 -1.62
N GLY A 106 -1.87 -1.64 -1.61
CA GLY A 106 -0.62 -2.24 -1.14
C GLY A 106 -0.08 -1.51 0.10
N ILE A 107 0.89 -2.12 0.78
CA ILE A 107 1.47 -1.58 2.02
C ILE A 107 2.98 -1.60 1.96
N LYS A 108 3.60 -0.53 2.46
CA LYS A 108 5.02 -0.51 2.77
C LYS A 108 5.27 -1.23 4.09
N VAL A 109 6.21 -2.18 4.07
CA VAL A 109 6.51 -3.04 5.22
C VAL A 109 7.94 -2.91 5.74
N ASP A 110 8.80 -2.19 5.03
CA ASP A 110 10.12 -1.84 5.54
C ASP A 110 10.02 -0.77 6.63
N LYS A 111 11.00 -0.77 7.53
CA LYS A 111 11.17 0.21 8.60
C LYS A 111 12.33 1.18 8.30
N GLY A 112 12.69 1.32 7.02
CA GLY A 112 13.84 2.11 6.59
C GLY A 112 15.16 1.36 6.69
N VAL A 113 16.24 2.11 6.44
CA VAL A 113 17.61 1.59 6.32
C VAL A 113 18.42 1.83 7.59
N VAL A 114 19.37 0.93 7.86
CA VAL A 114 20.37 1.03 8.93
C VAL A 114 21.78 0.81 8.37
N PRO A 115 22.82 1.41 8.98
CA PRO A 115 24.19 1.22 8.53
C PRO A 115 24.61 -0.25 8.55
N LEU A 116 25.27 -0.70 7.49
CA LEU A 116 25.82 -2.05 7.43
C LEU A 116 27.25 -2.05 8.00
N ALA A 117 27.42 -2.63 9.19
CA ALA A 117 28.70 -2.62 9.90
C ALA A 117 29.82 -3.25 9.04
N GLY A 118 30.97 -2.56 8.95
CA GLY A 118 32.13 -3.03 8.18
C GLY A 118 32.14 -2.62 6.70
N THR A 119 31.24 -1.73 6.28
CA THR A 119 31.17 -1.21 4.90
C THR A 119 31.39 0.29 4.85
N ASP A 120 31.70 0.82 3.67
CA ASP A 120 31.82 2.27 3.45
C ASP A 120 30.44 2.85 3.10
N ASN A 121 29.75 3.34 4.12
CA ASN A 121 28.45 4.01 3.99
C ASN A 121 27.35 3.18 3.29
N GLU A 122 27.50 1.85 3.21
CA GLU A 122 26.42 0.99 2.74
C GLU A 122 25.38 0.78 3.85
N THR A 123 24.17 0.45 3.41
CA THR A 123 23.03 0.28 4.31
C THR A 123 22.30 -1.02 4.03
N THR A 124 21.61 -1.53 5.04
CA THR A 124 20.67 -2.65 4.93
C THR A 124 19.29 -2.20 5.38
N THR A 125 18.23 -2.86 4.93
CA THR A 125 16.84 -2.51 5.26
C THR A 125 16.34 -3.33 6.43
N GLN A 126 15.72 -2.68 7.40
CA GLN A 126 14.98 -3.36 8.47
C GLN A 126 13.55 -3.63 8.03
N VAL A 127 13.00 -4.76 8.46
CA VAL A 127 11.61 -5.14 8.18
C VAL A 127 10.78 -5.13 9.45
N SER A 128 9.47 -4.93 9.30
CA SER A 128 8.56 -5.01 10.43
C SER A 128 8.50 -6.43 11.00
N MET A 129 8.80 -6.59 12.29
CA MET A 129 8.66 -7.88 13.01
C MET A 129 7.22 -8.40 13.03
N ILE A 130 6.23 -7.55 12.75
CA ILE A 130 4.80 -7.88 12.71
C ILE A 130 4.27 -8.05 11.28
N LEU A 131 5.15 -8.29 10.30
CA LEU A 131 4.81 -8.41 8.87
C LEU A 131 3.58 -9.30 8.62
N HIS A 132 3.50 -10.44 9.31
CA HIS A 132 2.39 -11.37 9.18
C HIS A 132 1.03 -10.77 9.60
N HIS A 133 1.00 -9.96 10.67
CA HIS A 133 -0.24 -9.31 11.14
C HIS A 133 -0.69 -8.19 10.19
N VAL A 134 0.27 -7.46 9.62
CA VAL A 134 -0.01 -6.41 8.64
C VAL A 134 -0.56 -7.02 7.35
N ALA A 135 0.02 -8.13 6.88
CA ALA A 135 -0.48 -8.86 5.71
C ALA A 135 -1.93 -9.33 5.91
N LEU A 136 -2.22 -10.00 7.03
CA LEU A 136 -3.57 -10.45 7.37
C LEU A 136 -4.58 -9.30 7.45
N SER A 137 -4.17 -8.13 7.93
CA SER A 137 -5.07 -6.97 8.04
C SER A 137 -5.53 -6.49 6.67
N ILE A 138 -4.69 -6.59 5.63
CA ILE A 138 -5.01 -6.16 4.27
C ILE A 138 -5.82 -7.22 3.55
N GLU A 139 -5.48 -8.50 3.70
CA GLU A 139 -6.28 -9.61 3.15
C GLU A 139 -7.73 -9.55 3.65
N ASN A 140 -7.92 -9.23 4.94
CA ASN A 140 -9.26 -9.06 5.51
C ASN A 140 -10.00 -7.81 4.98
N LEU A 141 -9.27 -6.74 4.63
CA LEU A 141 -9.86 -5.55 4.00
C LEU A 141 -10.31 -5.85 2.57
N ASP A 142 -9.52 -6.61 1.80
CA ASP A 142 -9.83 -7.00 0.42
C ASP A 142 -11.03 -7.95 0.34
N ALA A 143 -11.08 -8.94 1.25
CA ALA A 143 -12.21 -9.86 1.40
C ALA A 143 -13.52 -9.13 1.78
N ALA A 144 -13.45 -8.04 2.55
CA ALA A 144 -14.60 -7.24 2.91
C ALA A 144 -15.11 -6.38 1.73
N SER A 145 -14.20 -5.83 0.89
CA SER A 145 -14.59 -5.06 -0.29
C SER A 145 -15.16 -5.92 -1.43
N LEU A 146 -14.65 -7.14 -1.63
CA LEU A 146 -15.15 -8.05 -2.67
C LEU A 146 -16.56 -8.59 -2.34
N ASN A 147 -16.87 -8.82 -1.07
CA ASN A 147 -18.21 -9.28 -0.65
C ASN A 147 -19.29 -8.18 -0.68
N GLY A 148 -18.90 -6.90 -0.68
CA GLY A 148 -19.83 -5.76 -0.80
C GLY A 148 -20.18 -5.37 -2.25
N ALA A 149 -19.46 -5.90 -3.25
CA ALA A 149 -19.68 -5.63 -4.67
C ALA A 149 -20.64 -6.62 -5.36
N VAL A 150 -21.21 -7.58 -4.61
CA VAL A 150 -22.10 -8.65 -5.12
C VAL A 150 -23.53 -8.56 -4.52
N SER A 151 -23.94 -7.40 -4.01
CA SER A 151 -25.33 -7.15 -3.55
C SER A 151 -26.02 -6.05 -4.34
#